data_AF-E4LHD3-F1
#
_entry.id   AF-E4LHD3-F1
#
_cell.length_a   1.000
_cell.length_b   1.000
_cell.length_c   1.000
_cell.angle_alpha   90.00
_cell.angle_beta   90.00
_cell.angle_gamma   90.00
#
_symmetry.space_group_name_H-M   'P 1'
#
loop_
_entity.id
_entity.type
_entity.pdbx_description
1 polymer ?
#
loop_
_entity_poly.entity_id
_entity_poly.type
_entity_poly.pdbx_seq_one_letter_code
_entity_poly.pdbx_strand_id
1 'polypeptide(L)'
;MEFDCWTGILVEGKPYTIVEKIRYKEKETDDRWTEYGLAAEGEEKRLWLTVEGDNLSCTLSRTVHRSTAPQGYGLRDKGEQIVTGVWGDTDASVGDTASYRQYRHEDGKRLFFIECWKGGEQDSAEGHSVQPSDIALDPAVSETRVRSMKWSARKKRFMNGLSQGVTVLGVGLFFFFMIDEMPDMSTWHDLRRLVGMPYAAEERVGDAPYASKEISAEGGARAYEVQTDAGTATLDLIEGLDGNVMDGYTEPELEDPPFVLRTKAEEVRITAASAGTAHIAILPHYVDDASAQNRLKRNYTLARYAEVVRTGDVRGRSVVVRQ
;
A
#
# COMPACT_ATOMS: atom_id res chain seq x y z
N MET A 1 -35.33 -15.16 -13.23
CA MET A 1 -35.28 -14.34 -12.01
C MET A 1 -33.83 -14.01 -11.77
N GLU A 2 -33.46 -12.79 -12.11
CA GLU A 2 -32.16 -12.25 -11.78
C GLU A 2 -32.39 -10.97 -11.00
N PHE A 3 -31.78 -10.88 -9.83
CA PHE A 3 -31.86 -9.72 -8.98
C PHE A 3 -30.47 -9.12 -8.77
N ASP A 4 -30.45 -7.80 -8.58
CA ASP A 4 -29.24 -7.09 -8.22
C ASP A 4 -29.14 -6.92 -6.72
N CYS A 5 -27.91 -6.86 -6.20
CA CYS A 5 -27.69 -6.48 -4.82
C CYS A 5 -28.29 -5.10 -4.55
N TRP A 6 -28.75 -4.91 -3.33
CA TRP A 6 -29.40 -3.72 -2.81
C TRP A 6 -30.82 -3.48 -3.35
N THR A 7 -31.40 -4.49 -3.98
CA THR A 7 -32.80 -4.50 -4.42
C THR A 7 -33.70 -5.03 -3.31
N GLY A 8 -34.88 -4.43 -3.16
CA GLY A 8 -35.95 -4.96 -2.30
C GLY A 8 -36.70 -6.07 -3.00
N ILE A 9 -36.98 -7.17 -2.27
CA ILE A 9 -37.81 -8.27 -2.76
C ILE A 9 -38.84 -8.68 -1.71
N LEU A 10 -39.96 -9.20 -2.18
CA LEU A 10 -40.92 -9.95 -1.38
C LEU A 10 -40.68 -11.43 -1.63
N VAL A 11 -40.59 -12.22 -0.56
CA VAL A 11 -40.59 -13.69 -0.62
C VAL A 11 -41.69 -14.17 0.30
N GLU A 12 -42.69 -14.87 -0.27
CA GLU A 12 -43.91 -15.29 0.46
C GLU A 12 -44.61 -14.10 1.15
N GLY A 13 -44.61 -12.95 0.48
CA GLY A 13 -45.21 -11.70 0.97
C GLY A 13 -44.40 -10.96 2.05
N LYS A 14 -43.22 -11.46 2.45
CA LYS A 14 -42.36 -10.80 3.44
C LYS A 14 -41.25 -9.99 2.78
N PRO A 15 -40.97 -8.76 3.24
CA PRO A 15 -39.98 -7.88 2.62
C PRO A 15 -38.55 -8.18 3.09
N TYR A 16 -37.63 -8.21 2.12
CA TYR A 16 -36.20 -8.39 2.32
C TYR A 16 -35.41 -7.44 1.42
N THR A 17 -34.17 -7.15 1.81
CA THR A 17 -33.19 -6.50 0.93
C THR A 17 -32.11 -7.51 0.57
N ILE A 18 -31.80 -7.65 -0.72
CA ILE A 18 -30.68 -8.46 -1.17
C ILE A 18 -29.40 -7.72 -0.82
N VAL A 19 -28.54 -8.29 0.02
CA VAL A 19 -27.26 -7.68 0.40
C VAL A 19 -26.07 -8.35 -0.28
N GLU A 20 -26.29 -9.53 -0.82
CA GLU A 20 -25.26 -10.42 -1.34
C GLU A 20 -25.83 -11.28 -2.47
N LYS A 21 -25.01 -11.55 -3.48
CA LYS A 21 -25.34 -12.43 -4.60
C LYS A 21 -24.09 -13.23 -4.92
N ILE A 22 -24.23 -14.56 -4.93
CA ILE A 22 -23.15 -15.48 -5.27
C ILE A 22 -23.66 -16.40 -6.39
N ARG A 23 -22.87 -16.54 -7.45
CA ARG A 23 -23.14 -17.47 -8.54
C ARG A 23 -22.25 -18.68 -8.41
N TYR A 24 -22.85 -19.85 -8.48
CA TYR A 24 -22.19 -21.13 -8.41
C TYR A 24 -22.33 -21.89 -9.72
N LYS A 25 -21.36 -22.76 -9.96
CA LYS A 25 -21.42 -23.82 -10.95
C LYS A 25 -21.01 -25.12 -10.29
N GLU A 26 -21.69 -26.20 -10.61
CA GLU A 26 -21.20 -27.55 -10.32
C GLU A 26 -19.89 -27.79 -11.08
N LYS A 27 -18.91 -28.44 -10.47
CA LYS A 27 -17.64 -28.73 -11.16
C LYS A 27 -17.77 -29.80 -12.22
N GLU A 28 -18.56 -30.83 -11.96
CA GLU A 28 -18.65 -32.01 -12.82
C GLU A 28 -19.73 -31.89 -13.90
N THR A 29 -20.74 -31.04 -13.68
CA THR A 29 -21.86 -30.82 -14.62
C THR A 29 -21.88 -29.37 -15.11
N ASP A 30 -22.87 -29.00 -15.94
CA ASP A 30 -23.10 -27.59 -16.30
C ASP A 30 -24.20 -26.94 -15.45
N ASP A 31 -24.57 -27.57 -14.34
CA ASP A 31 -25.58 -27.05 -13.44
C ASP A 31 -25.10 -25.77 -12.77
N ARG A 32 -26.03 -24.80 -12.65
CA ARG A 32 -25.77 -23.46 -12.12
C ARG A 32 -26.90 -23.05 -11.22
N TRP A 33 -26.53 -22.31 -10.17
CA TRP A 33 -27.48 -21.67 -9.28
C TRP A 33 -26.93 -20.35 -8.78
N THR A 34 -27.84 -19.51 -8.31
CA THR A 34 -27.50 -18.23 -7.69
C THR A 34 -28.09 -18.19 -6.29
N GLU A 35 -27.25 -17.86 -5.32
CA GLU A 35 -27.70 -17.60 -3.96
C GLU A 35 -27.73 -16.10 -3.69
N TYR A 36 -28.81 -15.67 -3.05
CA TYR A 36 -29.04 -14.29 -2.65
C TYR A 36 -29.09 -14.23 -1.12
N GLY A 37 -28.15 -13.50 -0.51
CA GLY A 37 -28.19 -13.20 0.91
C GLY A 37 -29.23 -12.12 1.18
N LEU A 38 -30.22 -12.45 2.01
CA LEU A 38 -31.39 -11.62 2.33
C LEU A 38 -31.29 -11.04 3.74
N ALA A 39 -31.46 -9.72 3.84
CA ALA A 39 -31.57 -9.02 5.12
C ALA A 39 -33.03 -8.60 5.38
N ALA A 40 -33.63 -9.15 6.42
CA ALA A 40 -34.92 -8.71 6.96
C ALA A 40 -34.74 -7.48 7.88
N GLU A 41 -35.81 -6.71 8.08
CA GLU A 41 -35.77 -5.57 9.00
C GLU A 41 -35.72 -6.06 10.45
N GLY A 42 -34.78 -5.55 11.24
CA GLY A 42 -34.62 -5.95 12.64
C GLY A 42 -34.04 -7.34 12.85
N GLU A 43 -33.74 -8.11 11.79
CA GLU A 43 -33.01 -9.37 11.89
C GLU A 43 -31.52 -9.15 11.62
N GLU A 44 -30.69 -9.58 12.57
CA GLU A 44 -29.23 -9.55 12.43
C GLU A 44 -28.72 -10.68 11.51
N LYS A 45 -29.38 -11.85 11.56
CA LYS A 45 -29.00 -13.02 10.76
C LYS A 45 -29.64 -12.97 9.38
N ARG A 46 -28.82 -13.27 8.37
CA ARG A 46 -29.27 -13.38 6.98
C ARG A 46 -30.08 -14.66 6.75
N LEU A 47 -31.00 -14.58 5.81
CA LEU A 47 -31.56 -15.73 5.13
C LEU A 47 -30.90 -15.85 3.75
N TRP A 48 -31.05 -17.00 3.12
CA TRP A 48 -30.51 -17.28 1.79
C TRP A 48 -31.63 -17.74 0.87
N LEU A 49 -31.75 -17.08 -0.27
CA LEU A 49 -32.62 -17.51 -1.37
C LEU A 49 -31.75 -18.13 -2.46
N THR A 50 -31.87 -19.44 -2.65
CA THR A 50 -31.16 -20.18 -3.69
C THR A 50 -32.09 -20.39 -4.88
N VAL A 51 -31.66 -19.99 -6.07
CA VAL A 51 -32.40 -20.12 -7.34
C VAL A 51 -31.61 -21.02 -8.28
N GLU A 52 -32.19 -22.16 -8.64
CA GLU A 52 -31.58 -23.23 -9.44
C GLU A 52 -32.32 -23.43 -10.77
N GLY A 53 -31.61 -24.00 -11.75
CA GLY A 53 -32.18 -24.56 -12.98
C GLY A 53 -33.06 -23.60 -13.77
N ASP A 54 -32.51 -22.48 -14.24
CA ASP A 54 -33.24 -21.46 -15.01
C ASP A 54 -34.52 -20.94 -14.32
N ASN A 55 -34.49 -20.85 -12.98
CA ASN A 55 -35.59 -20.38 -12.11
C ASN A 55 -36.74 -21.39 -11.90
N LEU A 56 -36.48 -22.66 -12.14
CA LEU A 56 -37.45 -23.73 -11.92
C LEU A 56 -37.58 -24.15 -10.45
N SER A 57 -36.54 -23.89 -9.64
CA SER A 57 -36.50 -24.27 -8.23
C SER A 57 -35.96 -23.12 -7.39
N CYS A 58 -36.69 -22.77 -6.33
CA CYS A 58 -36.29 -21.76 -5.36
C CYS A 58 -36.35 -22.36 -3.95
N THR A 59 -35.32 -22.10 -3.15
CA THR A 59 -35.27 -22.49 -1.74
C THR A 59 -34.96 -21.28 -0.89
N LEU A 60 -35.73 -21.10 0.19
CA LEU A 60 -35.41 -20.14 1.23
C LEU A 60 -34.84 -20.90 2.43
N SER A 61 -33.65 -20.52 2.89
CA SER A 61 -32.94 -21.20 3.97
C SER A 61 -32.33 -20.22 4.96
N ARG A 62 -31.97 -20.73 6.14
CA ARG A 62 -31.27 -20.01 7.20
C ARG A 62 -30.13 -20.87 7.71
N THR A 63 -28.98 -20.25 7.99
CA THR A 63 -27.83 -20.93 8.59
C THR A 63 -28.19 -21.46 9.97
N VAL A 64 -27.77 -22.69 10.24
CA VAL A 64 -27.96 -23.42 11.50
C VAL A 64 -26.65 -24.03 11.97
N HIS A 65 -26.46 -24.08 13.29
CA HIS A 65 -25.25 -24.63 13.88
C HIS A 65 -25.41 -26.14 14.12
N ARG A 66 -25.21 -26.94 13.07
CA ARG A 66 -25.30 -28.40 13.15
C ARG A 66 -24.38 -29.04 12.12
N SER A 67 -23.64 -30.08 12.50
CA SER A 67 -22.65 -30.71 11.61
C SER A 67 -23.18 -31.87 10.76
N THR A 68 -24.41 -32.34 11.02
CA THR A 68 -25.04 -33.50 10.37
C THR A 68 -26.51 -33.23 10.09
N ALA A 69 -27.11 -33.96 9.13
CA ALA A 69 -28.54 -33.84 8.87
C ALA A 69 -29.38 -34.33 10.07
N PRO A 70 -30.51 -33.67 10.40
CA PRO A 70 -31.42 -34.16 11.43
C PRO A 70 -32.06 -35.51 11.07
N GLN A 71 -32.65 -36.18 12.07
CA GLN A 71 -33.44 -37.38 11.83
C GLN A 71 -34.63 -37.09 10.89
N GLY A 72 -34.94 -38.04 9.99
CA GLY A 72 -36.01 -37.88 9.00
C GLY A 72 -35.58 -37.17 7.71
N TYR A 73 -34.31 -36.78 7.58
CA TYR A 73 -33.73 -36.22 6.36
C TYR A 73 -32.91 -37.28 5.61
N GLY A 74 -33.28 -37.53 4.35
CA GLY A 74 -32.53 -38.39 3.43
C GLY A 74 -31.62 -37.58 2.50
N LEU A 75 -30.45 -38.12 2.15
CA LEU A 75 -29.56 -37.49 1.18
C LEU A 75 -30.25 -37.46 -0.20
N ARG A 76 -30.36 -36.27 -0.78
CA ARG A 76 -30.99 -36.04 -2.08
C ARG A 76 -29.95 -35.78 -3.17
N ASP A 77 -28.94 -34.99 -2.85
CA ASP A 77 -27.90 -34.59 -3.80
C ASP A 77 -26.58 -34.31 -3.11
N LYS A 78 -25.48 -34.38 -3.85
CA LYS A 78 -24.13 -34.02 -3.39
C LYS A 78 -23.22 -33.74 -4.59
N GLY A 79 -22.25 -32.85 -4.37
CA GLY A 79 -21.29 -32.49 -5.41
C GLY A 79 -20.19 -31.57 -4.89
N GLU A 80 -19.47 -30.97 -5.84
CA GLU A 80 -18.52 -29.89 -5.60
C GLU A 80 -18.92 -28.64 -6.37
N GLN A 81 -19.15 -27.56 -5.64
CA GLN A 81 -19.46 -26.26 -6.22
C GLN A 81 -18.21 -25.40 -6.36
N ILE A 82 -18.20 -24.54 -7.38
CA ILE A 82 -17.24 -23.46 -7.56
C ILE A 82 -17.96 -22.13 -7.70
N VAL A 83 -17.47 -21.12 -6.99
CA VAL A 83 -17.95 -19.74 -7.10
C VAL A 83 -17.46 -19.13 -8.40
N THR A 84 -18.38 -18.68 -9.24
CA THR A 84 -18.13 -18.08 -10.55
C THR A 84 -18.39 -16.57 -10.61
N GLY A 85 -19.06 -16.01 -9.60
CA GLY A 85 -19.30 -14.58 -9.50
C GLY A 85 -19.80 -14.17 -8.13
N VAL A 86 -19.40 -12.99 -7.67
CA VAL A 86 -19.73 -12.46 -6.34
C VAL A 86 -20.08 -10.98 -6.42
N TRP A 87 -21.13 -10.57 -5.71
CA TRP A 87 -21.56 -9.17 -5.63
C TRP A 87 -22.12 -8.86 -4.23
N GLY A 88 -22.00 -7.60 -3.81
CA GLY A 88 -22.56 -7.13 -2.54
C GLY A 88 -21.63 -7.35 -1.35
N ASP A 89 -22.21 -7.50 -0.16
CA ASP A 89 -21.50 -7.68 1.11
C ASP A 89 -21.21 -9.16 1.37
N THR A 90 -20.20 -9.68 0.68
CA THR A 90 -19.83 -11.09 0.68
C THR A 90 -18.38 -11.29 1.14
N ASP A 91 -18.15 -12.40 1.83
CA ASP A 91 -16.80 -12.88 2.18
C ASP A 91 -16.31 -13.95 1.16
N ALA A 92 -17.17 -14.40 0.24
CA ALA A 92 -16.82 -15.34 -0.82
C ALA A 92 -16.03 -14.68 -1.95
N SER A 93 -15.17 -15.46 -2.60
CA SER A 93 -14.34 -15.05 -3.73
C SER A 93 -14.57 -15.94 -4.95
N VAL A 94 -14.41 -15.37 -6.14
CA VAL A 94 -14.44 -16.16 -7.39
C VAL A 94 -13.31 -17.18 -7.35
N GLY A 95 -13.66 -18.44 -7.60
CA GLY A 95 -12.74 -19.58 -7.51
C GLY A 95 -12.80 -20.34 -6.18
N ASP A 96 -13.51 -19.83 -5.17
CA ASP A 96 -13.77 -20.60 -3.94
C ASP A 96 -14.55 -21.86 -4.27
N THR A 97 -14.24 -22.94 -3.55
CA THR A 97 -14.87 -24.25 -3.78
C THR A 97 -15.32 -24.86 -2.47
N ALA A 98 -16.49 -25.50 -2.51
CA ALA A 98 -17.03 -26.27 -1.40
C ALA A 98 -17.58 -27.60 -1.91
N SER A 99 -17.50 -28.62 -1.06
CA SER A 99 -18.32 -29.82 -1.26
C SER A 99 -19.67 -29.61 -0.58
N TYR A 100 -20.77 -29.89 -1.27
CA TYR A 100 -22.10 -29.75 -0.69
C TYR A 100 -22.81 -31.09 -0.60
N ARG A 101 -23.74 -31.17 0.35
CA ARG A 101 -24.70 -32.25 0.52
C ARG A 101 -26.06 -31.65 0.79
N GLN A 102 -27.02 -31.95 -0.07
CA GLN A 102 -28.41 -31.56 0.09
C GLN A 102 -29.23 -32.75 0.58
N TYR A 103 -30.03 -32.52 1.60
CA TYR A 103 -30.93 -33.49 2.21
C TYR A 103 -32.36 -32.99 2.12
N ARG A 104 -33.31 -33.93 2.04
CA ARG A 104 -34.75 -33.66 2.02
C ARG A 104 -35.43 -34.42 3.13
N HIS A 105 -36.33 -33.76 3.86
CA HIS A 105 -37.15 -34.41 4.87
C HIS A 105 -38.16 -35.36 4.20
N GLU A 106 -38.56 -36.41 4.90
CA GLU A 106 -39.63 -37.35 4.50
C GLU A 106 -40.97 -36.69 4.13
N ASP A 107 -41.19 -35.42 4.50
CA ASP A 107 -42.43 -34.68 4.18
C ASP A 107 -42.38 -34.03 2.79
N GLY A 108 -41.24 -34.11 2.11
CA GLY A 108 -40.99 -33.56 0.78
C GLY A 108 -40.79 -32.04 0.73
N LYS A 109 -41.07 -31.31 1.82
CA LYS A 109 -41.11 -29.83 1.84
C LYS A 109 -39.85 -29.21 2.42
N ARG A 110 -39.29 -29.83 3.47
CA ARG A 110 -38.12 -29.29 4.16
C ARG A 110 -36.82 -29.79 3.55
N LEU A 111 -35.83 -28.91 3.55
CA LEU A 111 -34.50 -29.10 3.00
C LEU A 111 -33.45 -28.78 4.05
N PHE A 112 -32.34 -29.52 3.99
CA PHE A 112 -31.18 -29.29 4.84
C PHE A 112 -29.92 -29.36 3.99
N PHE A 113 -29.00 -28.45 4.21
CA PHE A 113 -27.80 -28.26 3.40
C PHE A 113 -26.58 -28.34 4.30
N ILE A 114 -25.53 -28.97 3.82
CA ILE A 114 -24.21 -28.93 4.45
C ILE A 114 -23.21 -28.57 3.36
N GLU A 115 -22.43 -27.52 3.58
CA GLU A 115 -21.34 -27.10 2.73
C GLU A 115 -20.02 -27.19 3.51
N CYS A 116 -19.02 -27.82 2.92
CA CYS A 116 -17.69 -27.91 3.48
C CYS A 116 -16.72 -27.19 2.55
N TRP A 117 -16.29 -25.99 2.95
CA TRP A 117 -15.42 -25.11 2.18
C TRP A 117 -13.96 -25.57 2.24
N LYS A 118 -13.22 -25.39 1.14
CA LYS A 118 -11.77 -25.61 1.13
C LYS A 118 -11.09 -24.60 2.07
N GLY A 119 -10.63 -25.09 3.21
CA GLY A 119 -10.22 -24.26 4.35
C GLY A 119 -10.64 -24.89 5.68
N GLY A 120 -11.60 -25.83 5.65
CA GLY A 120 -12.05 -26.61 6.80
C GLY A 120 -13.31 -26.07 7.46
N GLU A 121 -13.83 -24.93 6.99
CA GLU A 121 -15.10 -24.37 7.45
C GLU A 121 -16.26 -25.22 6.93
N GLN A 122 -17.20 -25.53 7.82
CA GLN A 122 -18.42 -26.22 7.48
C GLN A 122 -19.62 -25.36 7.86
N ASP A 123 -20.43 -25.04 6.86
CA ASP A 123 -21.70 -24.37 7.04
C ASP A 123 -22.84 -25.36 6.88
N SER A 124 -23.95 -25.06 7.55
CA SER A 124 -25.17 -25.84 7.39
C SER A 124 -26.37 -24.92 7.44
N ALA A 125 -27.40 -25.25 6.67
CA ALA A 125 -28.60 -24.45 6.55
C ALA A 125 -29.84 -25.34 6.54
N GLU A 126 -30.93 -24.85 7.11
CA GLU A 126 -32.25 -25.47 7.02
C GLU A 126 -33.19 -24.53 6.26
N GLY A 127 -34.03 -25.10 5.39
CA GLY A 127 -34.91 -24.31 4.53
C GLY A 127 -36.10 -25.09 3.98
N HIS A 128 -36.84 -24.43 3.10
CA HIS A 128 -38.00 -25.00 2.41
C HIS A 128 -38.09 -24.47 0.98
N SER A 129 -38.73 -25.26 0.11
CA SER A 129 -39.00 -24.84 -1.26
C SER A 129 -40.03 -23.71 -1.29
N VAL A 130 -39.73 -22.67 -2.08
CA VAL A 130 -40.61 -21.52 -2.31
C VAL A 130 -41.05 -21.53 -3.78
N GLN A 131 -42.31 -21.18 -4.04
CA GLN A 131 -42.77 -21.07 -5.43
C GLN A 131 -42.19 -19.82 -6.08
N PRO A 132 -41.69 -19.88 -7.32
CA PRO A 132 -41.22 -18.70 -8.06
C PRO A 132 -42.23 -17.56 -8.14
N SER A 133 -43.54 -17.86 -8.18
CA SER A 133 -44.61 -16.87 -8.20
C SER A 133 -44.76 -16.06 -6.90
N ASP A 134 -44.22 -16.58 -5.79
CA ASP A 134 -44.26 -15.93 -4.48
C ASP A 134 -43.04 -15.01 -4.25
N ILE A 135 -42.23 -14.82 -5.30
CA ILE A 135 -41.05 -13.95 -5.30
C ILE A 135 -41.31 -12.77 -6.24
N ALA A 136 -41.30 -11.56 -5.69
CA ALA A 136 -41.55 -10.34 -6.44
C ALA A 136 -40.59 -9.23 -6.02
N LEU A 137 -40.45 -8.20 -6.85
CA LEU A 137 -39.77 -6.97 -6.44
C LEU A 137 -40.61 -6.25 -5.38
N ASP A 138 -39.93 -5.72 -4.36
CA ASP A 138 -40.55 -4.85 -3.36
C ASP A 138 -40.31 -3.38 -3.74
N PRO A 139 -41.32 -2.66 -4.25
CA PRO A 139 -41.18 -1.25 -4.59
C PRO A 139 -41.10 -0.35 -3.35
N ALA A 140 -41.44 -0.86 -2.15
CA ALA A 140 -41.50 -0.08 -0.92
C ALA A 140 -40.18 -0.09 -0.13
N VAL A 141 -39.10 -0.66 -0.68
CA VAL A 141 -37.80 -0.71 -0.01
C VAL A 141 -37.27 0.70 0.28
N SER A 142 -36.89 0.93 1.53
CA SER A 142 -36.39 2.23 1.97
C SER A 142 -34.98 2.51 1.43
N GLU A 143 -34.83 3.57 0.64
CA GLU A 143 -33.52 4.00 0.13
C GLU A 143 -32.53 4.34 1.25
N THR A 144 -33.00 4.89 2.37
CA THR A 144 -32.15 5.24 3.51
C THR A 144 -31.55 4.00 4.14
N ARG A 145 -32.34 2.93 4.29
CA ARG A 145 -31.89 1.62 4.75
C ARG A 145 -30.89 0.98 3.78
N VAL A 146 -31.17 1.02 2.49
CA VAL A 146 -30.22 0.52 1.48
C VAL A 146 -28.89 1.28 1.54
N ARG A 147 -28.93 2.61 1.70
CA ARG A 147 -27.74 3.45 1.82
C ARG A 147 -26.94 3.13 3.08
N SER A 148 -27.59 2.91 4.23
CA SER A 148 -26.91 2.54 5.47
C SER A 148 -26.23 1.18 5.36
N MET A 149 -26.86 0.20 4.71
CA MET A 149 -26.27 -1.13 4.47
C MET A 149 -25.09 -1.07 3.48
N LYS A 150 -25.19 -0.27 2.40
CA LYS A 150 -24.06 -0.03 1.50
C LYS A 150 -22.88 0.60 2.23
N TRP A 151 -23.14 1.52 3.15
CA TRP A 151 -22.11 2.16 3.97
C TRP A 151 -21.44 1.18 4.92
N SER A 152 -22.21 0.34 5.63
CA SER A 152 -21.65 -0.67 6.53
C SER A 152 -20.79 -1.69 5.80
N ALA A 153 -21.24 -2.17 4.63
CA ALA A 153 -20.45 -3.07 3.79
C ALA A 153 -19.14 -2.43 3.31
N ARG A 154 -19.18 -1.17 2.85
CA ARG A 154 -17.96 -0.43 2.46
C ARG A 154 -17.01 -0.24 3.64
N LYS A 155 -17.55 0.10 4.82
CA LYS A 155 -16.78 0.26 6.05
C LYS A 155 -16.10 -1.06 6.45
N LYS A 156 -16.82 -2.19 6.41
CA LYS A 156 -16.26 -3.54 6.68
C LYS A 156 -15.07 -3.83 5.77
N ARG A 157 -15.23 -3.65 4.45
CA ARG A 157 -14.13 -3.87 3.48
C ARG A 157 -12.93 -2.97 3.73
N PHE A 158 -13.15 -1.69 4.02
CA PHE A 158 -12.08 -0.76 4.34
C PHE A 158 -11.31 -1.18 5.60
N MET A 159 -12.02 -1.54 6.67
CA MET A 159 -11.41 -2.00 7.92
C MET A 159 -10.63 -3.31 7.74
N ASN A 160 -11.17 -4.27 6.98
CA ASN A 160 -10.48 -5.52 6.68
C ASN A 160 -9.19 -5.27 5.88
N GLY A 161 -9.24 -4.41 4.87
CA GLY A 161 -8.07 -4.03 4.08
C GLY A 161 -6.99 -3.34 4.92
N LEU A 162 -7.38 -2.42 5.83
CA LEU A 162 -6.45 -1.78 6.75
C LEU A 162 -5.78 -2.79 7.68
N SER A 163 -6.55 -3.72 8.24
CA SER A 163 -6.01 -4.78 9.12
C SER A 163 -5.02 -5.68 8.40
N GLN A 164 -5.33 -6.12 7.18
CA GLN A 164 -4.42 -6.95 6.38
C GLN A 164 -3.13 -6.19 6.03
N GLY A 165 -3.23 -4.91 5.69
CA GLY A 165 -2.07 -4.06 5.42
C GLY A 165 -1.15 -3.90 6.64
N VAL A 166 -1.73 -3.68 7.82
CA VAL A 166 -0.97 -3.62 9.08
C VAL A 166 -0.29 -4.96 9.38
N THR A 167 -0.94 -6.10 9.16
CA THR A 167 -0.32 -7.42 9.35
C THR A 167 0.86 -7.63 8.41
N VAL A 168 0.72 -7.31 7.12
CA VAL A 168 1.81 -7.47 6.14
C VAL A 168 3.00 -6.56 6.46
N LEU A 169 2.74 -5.29 6.77
CA LEU A 169 3.78 -4.33 7.20
C LEU A 169 4.46 -4.78 8.49
N GLY A 170 3.68 -5.24 9.47
CA GLY A 170 4.19 -5.73 10.75
C GLY A 170 5.07 -6.97 10.59
N VAL A 171 4.67 -7.92 9.75
CA VAL A 171 5.48 -9.11 9.43
C VAL A 171 6.76 -8.72 8.70
N GLY A 172 6.67 -7.83 7.70
CA GLY A 172 7.84 -7.33 6.99
C GLY A 172 8.83 -6.60 7.91
N LEU A 173 8.32 -5.75 8.80
CA LEU A 173 9.12 -5.04 9.80
C LEU A 173 9.73 -6.00 10.83
N PHE A 174 9.00 -7.02 11.26
CA PHE A 174 9.51 -8.07 12.15
C PHE A 174 10.67 -8.82 11.49
N PHE A 175 10.53 -9.24 10.24
CA PHE A 175 11.63 -9.87 9.50
C PHE A 175 12.80 -8.91 9.26
N PHE A 176 12.53 -7.63 9.00
CA PHE A 176 13.55 -6.58 8.88
C PHE A 176 14.38 -6.44 10.16
N PHE A 177 13.77 -6.53 11.35
CA PHE A 177 14.48 -6.51 12.63
C PHE A 177 15.19 -7.82 13.00
N MET A 178 14.93 -8.93 12.27
CA MET A 178 15.51 -10.25 12.53
C MET A 178 16.71 -10.59 11.63
N ILE A 179 17.12 -9.68 10.73
CA ILE A 179 18.34 -9.82 9.95
C ILE A 179 19.52 -9.34 10.82
N ASP A 180 20.43 -10.26 11.14
CA ASP A 180 21.59 -10.06 12.05
C ASP A 180 22.61 -9.05 11.50
N GLU A 181 22.65 -8.90 10.17
CA GLU A 181 23.35 -7.83 9.46
C GLU A 181 22.35 -6.74 9.07
N MET A 182 22.02 -5.83 9.98
CA MET A 182 21.54 -4.54 9.52
C MET A 182 22.65 -3.96 8.64
N PRO A 183 22.39 -3.54 7.38
CA PRO A 183 23.26 -2.54 6.79
C PRO A 183 23.33 -1.41 7.81
N ASP A 184 24.54 -0.97 8.14
CA ASP A 184 24.80 0.12 9.09
C ASP A 184 24.15 1.40 8.53
N MET A 185 22.83 1.49 8.60
CA MET A 185 22.02 2.67 8.26
C MET A 185 22.06 3.61 9.47
N SER A 186 23.26 3.83 10.01
CA SER A 186 23.51 4.68 11.16
C SER A 186 23.27 6.16 10.85
N THR A 187 22.99 6.51 9.59
CA THR A 187 22.61 7.87 9.22
C THR A 187 21.25 7.90 8.54
N TRP A 188 20.36 8.78 9.01
CA TRP A 188 19.11 9.19 8.33
C TRP A 188 19.32 9.48 6.83
N HIS A 189 20.53 9.84 6.44
CA HIS A 189 20.97 10.08 5.08
C HIS A 189 20.93 8.82 4.20
N ASP A 190 21.25 7.63 4.73
CA ASP A 190 21.25 6.38 3.98
C ASP A 190 19.83 5.94 3.61
N LEU A 191 18.89 6.13 4.52
CA LEU A 191 17.46 5.89 4.29
C LEU A 191 16.88 6.85 3.24
N ARG A 192 17.15 8.15 3.39
CA ARG A 192 16.75 9.19 2.42
C ARG A 192 17.30 8.90 1.02
N ARG A 193 18.53 8.42 0.93
CA ARG A 193 19.16 8.00 -0.34
C ARG A 193 18.45 6.80 -0.96
N LEU A 194 18.11 5.78 -0.16
CA LEU A 194 17.42 4.58 -0.64
C LEU A 194 16.07 4.91 -1.30
N VAL A 195 15.34 5.90 -0.77
CA VAL A 195 14.04 6.33 -1.30
C VAL A 195 14.13 7.43 -2.37
N GLY A 196 15.33 7.75 -2.85
CA GLY A 196 15.54 8.71 -3.94
C GLY A 196 15.43 10.19 -3.53
N MET A 197 15.56 10.50 -2.24
CA MET A 197 15.53 11.87 -1.70
C MET A 197 16.88 12.25 -1.05
N PRO A 198 17.98 12.32 -1.81
CA PRO A 198 19.29 12.65 -1.25
C PRO A 198 19.26 14.02 -0.56
N TYR A 199 20.05 14.16 0.50
CA TYR A 199 20.17 15.40 1.26
C TYR A 199 20.82 16.50 0.40
N ALA A 200 20.23 17.69 0.37
CA ALA A 200 20.73 18.81 -0.43
C ALA A 200 21.88 19.56 0.26
N ALA A 201 22.75 20.19 -0.51
CA ALA A 201 23.83 21.04 0.01
C ALA A 201 23.27 22.22 0.81
N GLU A 202 22.12 22.76 0.39
CA GLU A 202 21.40 23.78 1.16
C GLU A 202 21.07 23.32 2.58
N GLU A 203 20.44 22.16 2.73
CA GLU A 203 20.03 21.63 4.03
C GLU A 203 21.27 21.51 4.96
N ARG A 204 22.46 21.24 4.39
CA ARG A 204 23.73 21.14 5.13
C ARG A 204 24.35 22.46 5.55
N VAL A 205 24.11 23.56 4.84
CA VAL A 205 24.54 24.88 5.31
C VAL A 205 23.76 25.29 6.57
N GLY A 206 22.51 24.81 6.72
CA GLY A 206 21.71 24.99 7.93
C GLY A 206 22.16 24.13 9.12
N ASP A 207 22.65 22.91 8.84
CA ASP A 207 23.11 21.95 9.87
C ASP A 207 24.59 22.12 10.24
N ALA A 208 25.30 23.07 9.63
CA ALA A 208 26.71 23.30 9.86
C ALA A 208 27.02 23.75 11.31
N PRO A 209 28.21 23.43 11.85
CA PRO A 209 28.58 23.77 13.23
C PRO A 209 28.84 25.27 13.47
N TYR A 210 28.66 26.10 12.44
CA TYR A 210 28.91 27.54 12.45
C TYR A 210 27.65 28.30 12.02
N ALA A 211 27.52 29.55 12.50
CA ALA A 211 26.39 30.38 12.14
C ALA A 211 26.42 30.70 10.63
N SER A 212 25.28 30.50 9.96
CA SER A 212 25.04 30.86 8.57
C SER A 212 23.92 31.91 8.49
N LYS A 213 24.06 32.84 7.55
CA LYS A 213 23.06 33.87 7.25
C LYS A 213 22.80 33.91 5.76
N GLU A 214 21.55 33.73 5.36
CA GLU A 214 21.15 33.87 3.96
C GLU A 214 21.30 35.33 3.51
N ILE A 215 21.92 35.52 2.35
CA ILE A 215 22.13 36.82 1.69
C ILE A 215 21.46 36.80 0.32
N SER A 216 21.00 37.97 -0.14
CA SER A 216 20.35 38.08 -1.44
C SER A 216 21.31 37.72 -2.57
N ALA A 217 20.89 36.82 -3.45
CA ALA A 217 21.62 36.44 -4.65
C ALA A 217 20.77 36.63 -5.91
N GLU A 218 21.42 36.99 -7.00
CA GLU A 218 20.80 37.13 -8.32
C GLU A 218 20.69 35.78 -9.03
N GLY A 219 19.73 35.64 -9.94
CA GLY A 219 19.68 34.50 -10.87
C GLY A 219 19.21 33.16 -10.30
N GLY A 220 18.50 33.15 -9.15
CA GLY A 220 17.93 31.92 -8.58
C GLY A 220 18.93 31.06 -7.79
N ALA A 221 20.14 31.55 -7.58
CA ALA A 221 21.09 30.97 -6.63
C ALA A 221 20.66 31.28 -5.19
N ARG A 222 20.95 30.38 -4.25
CA ARG A 222 20.89 30.66 -2.80
C ARG A 222 22.28 31.00 -2.33
N ALA A 223 22.45 32.07 -1.56
CA ALA A 223 23.74 32.48 -1.05
C ALA A 223 23.72 32.63 0.46
N TYR A 224 24.81 32.24 1.10
CA TYR A 224 24.98 32.28 2.55
C TYR A 224 26.32 32.91 2.90
N GLU A 225 26.32 33.76 3.92
CA GLU A 225 27.52 34.18 4.62
C GLU A 225 27.69 33.29 5.86
N VAL A 226 28.86 32.69 6.02
CA VAL A 226 29.15 31.75 7.12
C VAL A 226 30.32 32.22 7.97
N GLN A 227 30.22 32.01 9.29
CA GLN A 227 31.22 32.43 10.28
C GLN A 227 32.35 31.39 10.44
N THR A 228 32.96 31.01 9.31
CA THR A 228 34.16 30.17 9.26
C THR A 228 34.97 30.46 7.99
N ASP A 229 36.22 30.02 7.91
CA ASP A 229 37.01 30.16 6.69
C ASP A 229 36.52 29.24 5.56
N ALA A 230 36.79 29.65 4.31
CA ALA A 230 36.29 28.97 3.11
C ALA A 230 36.78 27.51 3.00
N GLY A 231 37.99 27.20 3.48
CA GLY A 231 38.52 25.84 3.48
C GLY A 231 37.78 24.95 4.47
N THR A 232 37.60 25.43 5.71
CA THR A 232 36.82 24.74 6.74
C THR A 232 35.37 24.50 6.28
N ALA A 233 34.69 25.54 5.78
CA ALA A 233 33.33 25.40 5.23
C ALA A 233 33.22 24.34 4.14
N THR A 234 34.22 24.28 3.25
CA THR A 234 34.29 23.29 2.17
C THR A 234 34.41 21.87 2.70
N LEU A 235 35.30 21.64 3.69
CA LEU A 235 35.49 20.32 4.28
C LEU A 235 34.27 19.87 5.08
N ASP A 236 33.68 20.77 5.88
CA ASP A 236 32.42 20.53 6.60
C ASP A 236 31.28 20.14 5.65
N LEU A 237 31.17 20.80 4.48
CA LEU A 237 30.17 20.45 3.48
C LEU A 237 30.43 19.09 2.83
N ILE A 238 31.69 18.75 2.51
CA ILE A 238 32.02 17.41 1.97
C ILE A 238 31.70 16.32 3.00
N GLU A 239 32.06 16.54 4.27
CA GLU A 239 31.77 15.64 5.39
C GLU A 239 30.26 15.50 5.59
N GLY A 240 29.53 16.63 5.63
CA GLY A 240 28.09 16.66 5.72
C GLY A 240 27.43 15.90 4.57
N LEU A 241 27.91 16.06 3.34
CA LEU A 241 27.48 15.34 2.13
C LEU A 241 27.86 13.85 2.12
N ASP A 242 28.46 13.31 3.18
CA ASP A 242 28.97 11.94 3.25
C ASP A 242 29.91 11.62 2.07
N GLY A 243 30.64 12.63 1.61
CA GLY A 243 31.51 12.56 0.44
C GLY A 243 30.80 12.38 -0.91
N ASN A 244 29.46 12.49 -0.99
CA ASN A 244 28.67 12.32 -2.22
C ASN A 244 28.73 13.53 -3.17
N VAL A 245 29.95 13.90 -3.53
CA VAL A 245 30.29 14.93 -4.49
C VAL A 245 30.73 14.23 -5.79
N MET A 246 30.15 14.63 -6.92
CA MET A 246 30.54 14.16 -8.25
C MET A 246 31.90 14.73 -8.67
N ASP A 247 32.16 15.98 -8.30
CA ASP A 247 33.40 16.67 -8.61
C ASP A 247 33.72 17.71 -7.53
N GLY A 248 35.00 17.97 -7.31
CA GLY A 248 35.48 18.90 -6.28
C GLY A 248 36.84 19.48 -6.66
N TYR A 249 36.90 20.79 -6.88
CA TYR A 249 38.12 21.44 -7.35
C TYR A 249 38.27 22.91 -6.94
N THR A 250 39.48 23.43 -7.12
CA THR A 250 39.75 24.88 -7.11
C THR A 250 40.23 25.35 -8.47
N GLU A 251 40.00 26.63 -8.78
CA GLU A 251 40.44 27.28 -10.02
C GLU A 251 41.58 28.26 -9.72
N PRO A 252 42.85 27.78 -9.66
CA PRO A 252 43.98 28.55 -9.13
C PRO A 252 44.40 29.74 -10.00
N GLU A 253 43.86 29.87 -11.22
CA GLU A 253 44.15 30.99 -12.13
C GLU A 253 43.33 32.25 -11.80
N LEU A 254 42.36 32.16 -10.89
CA LEU A 254 41.57 33.30 -10.42
C LEU A 254 42.26 34.01 -9.24
N GLU A 255 42.05 35.34 -9.13
CA GLU A 255 42.63 36.18 -8.08
C GLU A 255 42.15 35.75 -6.68
N ASP A 256 40.87 35.39 -6.56
CA ASP A 256 40.26 34.75 -5.38
C ASP A 256 39.70 33.36 -5.79
N PRO A 257 40.52 32.30 -5.76
CA PRO A 257 40.14 31.00 -6.29
C PRO A 257 39.02 30.37 -5.44
N PRO A 258 37.82 30.12 -5.99
CA PRO A 258 36.74 29.48 -5.26
C PRO A 258 37.05 27.99 -5.05
N PHE A 259 36.54 27.44 -3.96
CA PHE A 259 36.31 26.00 -3.86
C PHE A 259 34.97 25.67 -4.53
N VAL A 260 34.98 24.71 -5.44
CA VAL A 260 33.80 24.28 -6.20
C VAL A 260 33.49 22.83 -5.88
N LEU A 261 32.26 22.55 -5.46
CA LEU A 261 31.73 21.21 -5.20
C LEU A 261 30.51 20.99 -6.09
N ARG A 262 30.44 19.85 -6.77
CA ARG A 262 29.28 19.50 -7.61
C ARG A 262 28.62 18.22 -7.15
N THR A 263 27.33 18.26 -6.87
CA THR A 263 26.49 17.09 -6.63
C THR A 263 25.66 16.77 -7.87
N LYS A 264 24.81 15.74 -7.82
CA LYS A 264 23.86 15.47 -8.91
C LYS A 264 22.88 16.63 -9.13
N ALA A 265 22.53 17.36 -8.07
CA ALA A 265 21.46 18.34 -8.09
C ALA A 265 21.95 19.80 -8.03
N GLU A 266 23.17 20.04 -7.54
CA GLU A 266 23.63 21.38 -7.17
C GLU A 266 25.12 21.58 -7.49
N GLU A 267 25.49 22.83 -7.77
CA GLU A 267 26.88 23.28 -7.74
C GLU A 267 27.05 24.30 -6.61
N VAL A 268 28.02 24.07 -5.74
CA VAL A 268 28.34 24.91 -4.59
C VAL A 268 29.67 25.58 -4.84
N ARG A 269 29.71 26.91 -4.75
CA ARG A 269 30.92 27.74 -4.87
C ARG A 269 31.18 28.45 -3.56
N ILE A 270 32.39 28.31 -3.04
CA ILE A 270 32.76 28.79 -1.72
C ILE A 270 33.96 29.70 -1.87
N THR A 271 33.81 30.97 -1.49
CA THR A 271 34.85 32.00 -1.58
C THR A 271 35.12 32.62 -0.22
N ALA A 272 36.35 33.07 0.00
CA ALA A 272 36.68 33.86 1.18
C ALA A 272 35.95 35.21 1.12
N ALA A 273 35.39 35.66 2.24
CA ALA A 273 34.68 36.93 2.33
C ALA A 273 35.48 37.96 3.15
N SER A 274 35.79 37.61 4.41
CA SER A 274 36.67 38.36 5.28
C SER A 274 37.44 37.41 6.19
N ALA A 275 38.32 37.93 7.06
CA ALA A 275 39.10 37.07 7.95
C ALA A 275 38.18 36.20 8.83
N GLY A 276 38.18 34.89 8.61
CA GLY A 276 37.33 33.94 9.33
C GLY A 276 35.88 33.84 8.85
N THR A 277 35.54 34.41 7.69
CA THR A 277 34.21 34.27 7.08
C THR A 277 34.28 33.87 5.60
N ALA A 278 33.25 33.18 5.13
CA ALA A 278 33.15 32.72 3.75
C ALA A 278 31.75 32.98 3.17
N HIS A 279 31.70 33.08 1.85
CA HIS A 279 30.46 33.09 1.08
C HIS A 279 30.25 31.74 0.41
N ILE A 280 29.05 31.17 0.56
CA ILE A 280 28.63 29.93 -0.08
C ILE A 280 27.50 30.27 -1.05
N ALA A 281 27.72 30.08 -2.34
CA ALA A 281 26.71 30.21 -3.37
C ALA A 281 26.31 28.82 -3.88
N ILE A 282 25.02 28.51 -3.82
CA ILE A 282 24.43 27.25 -4.27
C ILE A 282 23.59 27.52 -5.50
N LEU A 283 23.96 26.89 -6.61
CA LEU A 283 23.23 26.96 -7.87
C LEU A 283 22.55 25.62 -8.16
N PRO A 284 21.30 25.63 -8.65
CA PRO A 284 20.69 24.42 -9.20
C PRO A 284 21.50 23.93 -10.40
N HIS A 285 21.73 22.61 -10.44
CA HIS A 285 22.45 21.82 -11.43
C HIS A 285 23.14 22.59 -12.56
N TYR A 286 24.47 22.74 -12.46
CA TYR A 286 25.31 23.33 -13.50
C TYR A 286 26.05 22.24 -14.29
N VAL A 287 25.91 22.26 -15.62
CA VAL A 287 26.70 21.41 -16.52
C VAL A 287 28.05 22.09 -16.76
N ASP A 288 29.14 21.42 -16.41
CA ASP A 288 30.49 21.93 -16.66
C ASP A 288 30.77 22.02 -18.16
N ASP A 289 30.80 23.22 -18.70
CA ASP A 289 31.11 23.52 -20.09
C ASP A 289 32.58 23.89 -20.31
N ALA A 290 33.42 23.82 -19.27
CA ALA A 290 34.85 24.09 -19.37
C ALA A 290 35.54 23.16 -20.37
N SER A 291 36.43 23.73 -21.19
CA SER A 291 37.25 22.98 -22.15
C SER A 291 38.14 21.96 -21.43
N ALA A 292 38.51 20.88 -22.11
CA ALA A 292 39.40 19.86 -21.54
C ALA A 292 40.75 20.43 -21.06
N GLN A 293 41.26 21.45 -21.75
CA GLN A 293 42.49 22.15 -21.35
C GLN A 293 42.31 22.92 -20.04
N ASN A 294 41.15 23.55 -19.81
CA ASN A 294 40.86 24.26 -18.58
C ASN A 294 40.64 23.30 -17.40
N ARG A 295 40.00 22.15 -17.64
CA ARG A 295 39.83 21.12 -16.61
C ARG A 295 41.16 20.58 -16.09
N LEU A 296 42.16 20.40 -16.96
CA LEU A 296 43.50 19.93 -16.56
C LEU A 296 44.25 20.88 -15.61
N LYS A 297 43.87 22.16 -15.58
CA LYS A 297 44.49 23.18 -14.72
C LYS A 297 43.89 23.22 -13.31
N ARG A 298 42.76 22.54 -13.10
CA ARG A 298 42.05 22.50 -11.81
C ARG A 298 42.79 21.63 -10.80
N ASN A 299 42.69 21.99 -9.53
CA ASN A 299 43.21 21.16 -8.44
C ASN A 299 42.10 20.25 -7.87
N TYR A 300 42.24 18.95 -8.01
CA TYR A 300 41.26 17.94 -7.60
C TYR A 300 41.48 17.35 -6.19
N THR A 301 42.18 18.07 -5.30
CA THR A 301 42.37 17.63 -3.91
C THR A 301 41.04 17.39 -3.18
N LEU A 302 40.02 18.21 -3.43
CA LEU A 302 38.69 18.06 -2.82
C LEU A 302 37.96 16.80 -3.29
N ALA A 303 38.05 16.46 -4.59
CA ALA A 303 37.48 15.21 -5.11
C ALA A 303 38.10 13.98 -4.43
N ARG A 304 39.44 13.98 -4.24
CA ARG A 304 40.13 12.93 -3.47
C ARG A 304 39.71 12.89 -2.01
N TYR A 305 39.49 14.05 -1.38
CA TYR A 305 38.98 14.09 0.00
C TYR A 305 37.58 13.48 0.12
N ALA A 306 36.69 13.82 -0.81
CA ALA A 306 35.35 13.25 -0.87
C ALA A 306 35.34 11.72 -1.02
N GLU A 307 36.29 11.15 -1.77
CA GLU A 307 36.48 9.70 -1.87
C GLU A 307 36.86 9.06 -0.53
N VAL A 308 37.75 9.70 0.24
CA VAL A 308 38.16 9.22 1.57
C VAL A 308 36.99 9.24 2.55
N VAL A 309 36.18 10.31 2.55
CA VAL A 309 34.96 10.41 3.36
C VAL A 309 33.98 9.28 3.01
N ARG A 310 33.79 8.98 1.71
CA ARG A 310 32.93 7.86 1.26
C ARG A 310 33.36 6.49 1.78
N THR A 311 34.63 6.29 2.10
CA THR A 311 35.14 5.02 2.64
C THR A 311 34.99 4.89 4.16
N GLY A 312 34.46 5.90 4.85
CA GLY A 312 34.35 5.89 6.32
C GLY A 312 35.70 6.02 7.03
N ASP A 313 36.72 6.54 6.33
CA ASP A 313 38.08 6.61 6.84
C ASP A 313 38.27 7.83 7.77
N VAL A 314 38.57 7.55 9.04
CA VAL A 314 38.69 8.53 10.13
C VAL A 314 40.02 9.29 10.14
N ARG A 315 40.91 9.08 9.16
CA ARG A 315 42.16 9.88 9.03
C ARG A 315 41.87 11.38 8.83
N GLY A 316 40.64 11.75 8.49
CA GLY A 316 40.09 13.11 8.54
C GLY A 316 40.84 14.13 7.69
N ARG A 317 40.66 15.41 8.02
CA ARG A 317 41.25 16.59 7.34
C ARG A 317 42.79 16.54 7.20
N SER A 318 43.46 15.66 7.95
CA SER A 318 44.92 15.49 7.91
C SER A 318 45.47 14.98 6.57
N VAL A 319 44.63 14.34 5.75
CA VAL A 319 45.00 13.87 4.40
C VAL A 319 45.10 15.03 3.40
N VAL A 320 44.33 16.10 3.60
CA VAL A 320 44.31 17.29 2.73
C VAL A 320 45.48 18.23 3.05
N VAL A 321 45.89 18.32 4.32
CA VAL A 321 46.93 19.26 4.80
C VAL A 321 48.37 18.78 4.50
N ARG A 322 48.55 17.54 4.03
CA ARG A 322 49.89 16.94 3.78
C ARG A 322 50.39 17.03 2.33
N GLN A 323 49.76 17.80 1.45
CA GLN A 323 50.19 18.00 0.06
C GLN A 323 50.67 19.42 -0.21
#